data_AF-A0A3D4FWI9-F1
#
_entry.id   AF-A0A3D4FWI9-F1
#
_cell.length_a   1.000
_cell.length_b   1.000
_cell.length_c   1.000
_cell.angle_alpha   90.00
_cell.angle_beta   90.00
_cell.angle_gamma   90.00
#
_symmetry.space_group_name_H-M   'P 1'
#
loop_
_entity.id
_entity.type
_entity.pdbx_description
1 polymer ?
#
loop_
_entity_poly.entity_id
_entity_poly.type
_entity_poly.pdbx_seq_one_letter_code
_entity_poly.pdbx_strand_id
1 'polypeptide(L)'
;MDWTAFTDFLRTRAQELFGTDPNQVRFTDIGLTYVLAIAVSLVAALTLMRLWLTARANHREHSGHVIARRFQRGVWGRALYNLPKLLLGLALAVLLLAMADPYLTATEEVAGDMDSRIRIDLVDTSLSMSWEFAGTGKSRAQVAREAHLEFLEMRRDKNDRVALWLFSSFPYMVDDFVIDDELYFFQVMDAPYAIVRILAAQSGTPIDRTFVPEDKVRIIDSEGNTNIIRALQSVVSHFDRDVATLSAGGTPSRALLIVTDADVDEIPEVEFVELAKRNIVPYMIFINANETRLARNRRQGSASNLQTSNTQGLIDTIREFGGDYFDVNDADGLVRAYEAIDEAETVQVELTHRAVKVPIYARLLLVCMALLLVGIPAGFVAELMWGTHP
;
A
#
# COMPACT_ATOMS: atom_id res chain seq x y z
N MET A 1 -17.44 5.25 39.88
CA MET A 1 -17.87 4.78 38.54
C MET A 1 -18.68 5.90 37.95
N ASP A 2 -18.15 6.56 36.93
CA ASP A 2 -18.87 7.63 36.23
C ASP A 2 -19.93 7.01 35.34
N TRP A 3 -21.15 6.95 35.88
CA TRP A 3 -22.33 6.42 35.19
C TRP A 3 -22.62 7.16 33.88
N THR A 4 -22.23 8.43 33.79
CA THR A 4 -22.36 9.27 32.59
C THR A 4 -21.51 8.75 31.43
N ALA A 5 -20.23 8.45 31.67
CA ALA A 5 -19.34 7.90 30.64
C ALA A 5 -19.82 6.53 30.12
N PHE A 6 -20.38 5.71 31.00
CA PHE A 6 -20.95 4.42 30.62
C PHE A 6 -22.24 4.57 29.79
N THR A 7 -23.14 5.47 30.17
CA THR A 7 -24.38 5.73 29.39
C THR A 7 -24.08 6.34 28.03
N ASP A 8 -23.08 7.21 27.94
CA ASP A 8 -22.66 7.82 26.68
C ASP A 8 -21.99 6.78 25.77
N PHE A 9 -21.12 5.92 26.33
CA PHE A 9 -20.57 4.78 25.60
C PHE A 9 -21.66 3.87 25.02
N LEU A 10 -22.65 3.48 25.84
CA LEU A 10 -23.76 2.63 25.38
C LEU A 10 -24.60 3.32 24.31
N ARG A 11 -24.86 4.62 24.46
CA ARG A 11 -25.63 5.40 23.47
C ARG A 11 -24.89 5.46 22.13
N THR A 12 -23.61 5.80 22.15
CA THR A 12 -22.77 5.87 20.93
C THR A 12 -22.72 4.51 20.24
N ARG A 13 -22.48 3.42 20.99
CA ARG A 13 -22.45 2.07 20.41
C ARG A 13 -23.80 1.60 19.88
N ALA A 14 -24.91 1.96 20.53
CA ALA A 14 -26.25 1.66 20.03
C ALA A 14 -26.52 2.42 18.72
N GLN A 15 -26.15 3.70 18.64
CA GLN A 15 -26.32 4.50 17.43
C GLN A 15 -25.49 3.98 16.26
N GLU A 16 -24.25 3.57 16.52
CA GLU A 16 -23.40 2.89 15.52
C GLU A 16 -23.98 1.55 15.05
N LEU A 17 -24.60 0.78 15.94
CA LEU A 17 -25.25 -0.49 15.59
C LEU A 17 -26.44 -0.27 14.65
N PHE A 18 -27.29 0.72 14.93
CA PHE A 18 -28.45 1.05 14.08
C PHE A 18 -28.05 1.69 12.74
N GLY A 19 -26.89 2.36 12.69
CA GLY A 19 -26.35 2.95 11.46
C GLY A 19 -25.54 1.97 10.58
N THR A 20 -25.44 0.70 10.95
CA THR A 20 -24.65 -0.28 10.21
C THR A 20 -25.44 -0.83 9.01
N ASP A 21 -24.97 -0.59 7.78
CA ASP A 21 -25.55 -1.18 6.56
C ASP A 21 -25.10 -2.66 6.43
N PRO A 22 -26.04 -3.63 6.46
CA PRO A 22 -25.70 -5.05 6.37
C PRO A 22 -25.05 -5.45 5.04
N ASN A 23 -25.23 -4.69 3.96
CA ASN A 23 -24.64 -5.00 2.66
C ASN A 23 -23.13 -4.71 2.59
N GLN A 24 -22.64 -3.86 3.49
CA GLN A 24 -21.24 -3.42 3.55
C GLN A 24 -20.37 -4.27 4.49
N VAL A 25 -20.95 -5.26 5.16
CA VAL A 25 -20.21 -6.16 6.04
C VAL A 25 -19.38 -7.12 5.20
N ARG A 26 -18.10 -7.24 5.56
CA ARG A 26 -17.14 -8.19 5.01
C ARG A 26 -16.45 -8.93 6.16
N PHE A 27 -15.82 -10.06 5.84
CA PHE A 27 -15.17 -10.94 6.82
C PHE A 27 -13.69 -11.11 6.46
N THR A 28 -12.82 -11.10 7.47
CA THR A 28 -11.36 -11.20 7.28
C THR A 28 -10.98 -12.60 6.78
N ASP A 29 -11.57 -13.63 7.39
CA ASP A 29 -11.35 -15.02 7.03
C ASP A 29 -12.62 -15.63 6.42
N ILE A 30 -12.63 -15.70 5.09
CA ILE A 30 -13.73 -16.26 4.30
C ILE A 30 -13.92 -17.76 4.63
N GLY A 31 -12.83 -18.50 4.85
CA GLY A 31 -12.86 -19.94 5.12
C GLY A 31 -13.50 -20.25 6.46
N LEU A 32 -13.05 -19.57 7.52
CA LEU A 32 -13.61 -19.70 8.87
C LEU A 32 -15.08 -19.28 8.91
N THR A 33 -15.45 -18.23 8.17
CA THR A 33 -16.85 -17.78 8.05
C THR A 33 -17.76 -18.87 7.49
N TYR A 34 -17.35 -19.54 6.40
CA TYR A 34 -18.14 -20.64 5.83
C TYR A 34 -18.27 -21.82 6.79
N VAL A 35 -17.20 -22.20 7.48
CA VAL A 35 -17.23 -23.31 8.46
C VAL A 35 -18.20 -22.98 9.61
N LEU A 36 -18.14 -21.76 10.16
CA LEU A 36 -19.05 -21.32 11.21
C LEU A 36 -20.51 -21.26 10.73
N ALA A 37 -20.75 -20.74 9.53
CA ALA A 37 -22.10 -20.68 8.95
C ALA A 37 -22.68 -22.08 8.74
N ILE A 38 -21.89 -23.04 8.25
CA ILE A 38 -22.27 -24.44 8.10
C ILE A 38 -22.57 -25.06 9.47
N ALA A 39 -21.71 -24.85 10.47
CA ALA A 39 -21.90 -25.39 11.81
C ALA A 39 -23.20 -24.87 12.45
N VAL A 40 -23.46 -23.56 12.39
CA VAL A 40 -24.70 -22.95 12.90
C VAL A 40 -25.92 -23.49 12.15
N SER A 41 -25.86 -23.58 10.82
CA SER A 41 -26.96 -24.10 9.99
C SER A 41 -27.25 -25.57 10.29
N LEU A 42 -26.22 -26.38 10.51
CA LEU A 42 -26.35 -27.79 10.86
C LEU A 42 -26.96 -27.98 12.24
N VAL A 43 -26.53 -27.20 13.24
CA VAL A 43 -27.16 -27.21 14.57
C VAL A 43 -28.62 -26.77 14.48
N ALA A 44 -28.94 -25.71 13.74
CA ALA A 44 -30.31 -25.26 13.53
C ALA A 44 -31.17 -26.33 12.84
N ALA A 45 -30.66 -26.95 11.77
CA ALA A 45 -31.35 -28.02 11.04
C ALA A 45 -31.58 -29.25 11.93
N LEU A 46 -30.58 -29.69 12.71
CA LEU A 46 -30.73 -30.79 13.68
C LEU A 46 -31.76 -30.45 14.76
N THR A 47 -31.79 -29.19 15.22
CA THR A 47 -32.76 -28.74 16.22
C THR A 47 -34.18 -28.74 15.66
N LEU A 48 -34.37 -28.23 14.44
CA LEU A 48 -35.66 -28.26 13.74
C LEU A 48 -36.10 -29.69 13.41
N MET A 49 -35.17 -30.54 12.97
CA MET A 49 -35.43 -31.96 12.70
C MET A 49 -35.84 -32.68 13.98
N ARG A 50 -35.14 -32.46 15.10
CA ARG A 50 -35.53 -32.97 16.42
C ARG A 50 -36.93 -32.49 16.80
N LEU A 51 -37.22 -31.20 16.63
CA LEU A 51 -38.54 -30.65 16.93
C LEU A 51 -39.64 -31.26 16.05
N TRP A 52 -39.37 -31.47 14.76
CA TRP A 52 -40.32 -32.08 13.83
C TRP A 52 -40.58 -33.56 14.13
N LEU A 53 -39.52 -34.33 14.41
CA LEU A 53 -39.60 -35.75 14.78
C LEU A 53 -40.30 -35.94 16.13
N THR A 54 -40.03 -35.06 17.10
CA THR A 54 -40.66 -35.13 18.44
C THR A 54 -42.07 -34.52 18.49
N ALA A 55 -42.40 -33.57 17.60
CA ALA A 55 -43.74 -32.98 17.53
C ALA A 55 -44.82 -33.98 17.08
N ARG A 56 -44.45 -35.03 16.35
CA ARG A 56 -45.37 -36.11 15.95
C ARG A 56 -45.55 -37.19 17.02
N ALA A 57 -44.73 -37.22 18.07
CA ALA A 57 -44.75 -38.25 19.10
C ALA A 57 -45.05 -37.67 20.49
N ASN A 58 -46.29 -37.20 20.70
CA ASN A 58 -46.85 -37.13 22.06
C ASN A 58 -47.23 -38.54 22.56
N HIS A 59 -46.27 -39.45 22.60
CA HIS A 59 -46.37 -40.69 23.38
C HIS A 59 -45.04 -40.83 24.13
N ARG A 60 -45.04 -40.41 25.40
CA ARG A 60 -43.97 -40.78 26.33
C ARG A 60 -44.35 -42.13 26.92
N GLU A 61 -43.57 -43.16 26.60
CA GLU A 61 -43.91 -44.57 26.79
C GLU A 61 -43.92 -45.09 28.25
N HIS A 62 -43.72 -44.26 29.30
CA HIS A 62 -43.44 -44.80 30.64
C HIS A 62 -44.25 -44.26 31.82
N SER A 63 -45.39 -43.62 31.61
CA SER A 63 -46.40 -43.50 32.68
C SER A 63 -47.78 -43.51 32.05
N GLY A 64 -48.54 -44.60 32.22
CA GLY A 64 -49.84 -44.85 31.58
C GLY A 64 -50.98 -43.91 32.02
N HIS A 65 -50.74 -42.60 32.08
CA HIS A 65 -51.75 -41.57 32.33
C HIS A 65 -51.85 -40.65 31.11
N VAL A 66 -53.02 -40.65 30.48
CA VAL A 66 -53.39 -39.65 29.47
C VAL A 66 -53.55 -38.31 30.19
N ILE A 67 -52.63 -37.39 29.94
CA ILE A 67 -52.70 -36.04 30.48
C ILE A 67 -53.94 -35.34 29.89
N ALA A 68 -54.94 -35.05 30.72
CA ALA A 68 -56.14 -34.33 30.31
C ALA A 68 -55.77 -32.97 29.68
N ARG A 69 -56.49 -32.53 28.63
CA ARG A 69 -56.25 -31.27 27.90
C ARG A 69 -56.08 -30.03 28.81
N ARG A 70 -56.64 -30.04 30.02
CA ARG A 70 -56.47 -29.01 31.07
C ARG A 70 -55.02 -28.83 31.59
N PHE A 71 -54.17 -29.84 31.42
CA PHE A 71 -52.76 -29.82 31.83
C PHE A 71 -51.80 -29.65 30.63
N GLN A 72 -52.33 -29.56 29.41
CA GLN A 72 -51.53 -29.23 28.23
C GLN A 72 -51.32 -27.71 28.21
N ARG A 73 -50.06 -27.27 28.13
CA ARG A 73 -49.71 -25.85 28.07
C ARG A 73 -50.32 -25.24 26.82
N GLY A 74 -51.04 -24.13 26.98
CA GLY A 74 -51.49 -23.32 25.85
C GLY A 74 -50.31 -22.84 25.00
N VAL A 75 -50.58 -22.49 23.73
CA VAL A 75 -49.56 -22.08 22.75
C VAL A 75 -48.67 -20.95 23.31
N TRP A 76 -49.25 -19.98 24.00
CA TRP A 76 -48.55 -18.87 24.65
C TRP A 76 -47.62 -19.30 25.80
N GLY A 77 -48.04 -20.24 26.65
CA GLY A 77 -47.20 -20.75 27.74
C GLY A 77 -46.01 -21.58 27.22
N ARG A 78 -46.18 -22.25 26.07
CA ARG A 78 -45.08 -22.95 25.39
C ARG A 78 -44.11 -21.98 24.70
N ALA A 79 -44.63 -20.93 24.07
CA ALA A 79 -43.83 -19.88 23.47
C ALA A 79 -42.98 -19.15 24.52
N LEU A 80 -43.58 -18.72 25.62
CA LEU A 80 -42.90 -17.98 26.69
C LEU A 80 -41.82 -18.83 27.40
N TYR A 81 -42.04 -20.14 27.55
CA TYR A 81 -41.05 -21.06 28.11
C TYR A 81 -39.85 -21.31 27.18
N ASN A 82 -40.05 -21.27 25.86
CA ASN A 82 -38.98 -21.49 24.88
C ASN A 82 -38.29 -20.19 24.46
N LEU A 83 -38.88 -19.03 24.72
CA LEU A 83 -38.34 -17.72 24.37
C LEU A 83 -36.92 -17.49 24.94
N PRO A 84 -36.61 -17.77 26.22
CA PRO A 84 -35.25 -17.61 26.73
C PRO A 84 -34.23 -18.53 26.06
N LYS A 85 -34.65 -19.76 25.70
CA LYS A 85 -33.78 -20.73 25.00
C LYS A 85 -33.47 -20.27 23.58
N LEU A 86 -34.43 -19.63 22.90
CA LEU A 86 -34.21 -18.99 21.61
C LEU A 86 -33.28 -17.79 21.72
N LEU A 87 -33.44 -16.94 22.74
CA LEU A 87 -32.54 -15.81 22.99
C LEU A 87 -31.10 -16.26 23.24
N LEU A 88 -30.90 -17.33 24.02
CA LEU A 88 -29.57 -17.93 24.25
C LEU A 88 -28.97 -18.52 22.97
N GLY A 89 -29.78 -19.23 22.17
CA GLY A 89 -29.34 -19.76 20.87
C GLY A 89 -28.95 -18.65 19.90
N LEU A 90 -29.71 -17.56 19.87
CA LEU A 90 -29.40 -16.38 19.06
C LEU A 90 -28.13 -15.67 19.55
N ALA A 91 -27.93 -15.54 20.87
CA ALA A 91 -26.72 -14.96 21.44
C ALA A 91 -25.47 -15.75 21.02
N LEU A 92 -25.55 -17.09 21.05
CA LEU A 92 -24.46 -17.96 20.60
C LEU A 92 -24.18 -17.79 19.10
N ALA A 93 -25.22 -17.70 18.27
CA ALA A 93 -25.05 -17.47 16.83
C ALA A 93 -24.38 -16.12 16.54
N VAL A 94 -24.80 -15.05 17.23
CA VAL A 94 -24.20 -13.71 17.11
C VAL A 94 -22.74 -13.71 17.60
N LEU A 95 -22.43 -14.47 18.67
CA LEU A 95 -21.07 -14.62 19.18
C LEU A 95 -20.15 -15.30 18.15
N LEU A 96 -20.62 -16.38 17.51
CA LEU A 96 -19.85 -17.05 16.44
C LEU A 96 -19.64 -16.11 15.25
N LEU A 97 -20.64 -15.31 14.90
CA LEU A 97 -20.49 -14.29 13.86
C LEU A 97 -19.47 -13.21 14.24
N ALA A 98 -19.43 -12.79 15.51
CA ALA A 98 -18.44 -11.84 16.01
C ALA A 98 -17.02 -12.43 16.00
N MET A 99 -16.88 -13.74 16.22
CA MET A 99 -15.60 -14.45 16.12
C MET A 99 -15.06 -14.54 14.69
N ALA A 100 -15.90 -14.41 13.67
CA ALA A 100 -15.49 -14.39 12.27
C ALA A 100 -14.83 -13.05 11.86
N ASP A 101 -14.56 -12.17 12.83
CA ASP A 101 -13.96 -10.86 12.67
C ASP A 101 -14.59 -10.02 11.53
N PRO A 102 -15.88 -9.63 11.70
CA PRO A 102 -16.56 -8.83 10.69
C PRO A 102 -16.08 -7.39 10.74
N TYR A 103 -15.83 -6.81 9.56
CA TYR A 103 -15.45 -5.42 9.37
C TYR A 103 -16.37 -4.72 8.37
N LEU A 104 -16.58 -3.41 8.55
CA LEU A 104 -17.18 -2.54 7.53
C LEU A 104 -16.06 -2.00 6.66
N THR A 105 -16.26 -2.03 5.35
CA THR A 105 -15.58 -1.10 4.46
C THR A 105 -16.32 0.22 4.54
N ALA A 106 -15.95 1.06 5.50
CA ALA A 106 -16.38 2.45 5.48
C ALA A 106 -15.56 3.13 4.37
N THR A 107 -16.22 3.47 3.27
CA THR A 107 -15.70 4.47 2.35
C THR A 107 -15.90 5.81 3.03
N GLU A 108 -14.94 6.20 3.88
CA GLU A 108 -14.88 7.59 4.29
C GLU A 108 -14.42 8.36 3.05
N GLU A 109 -15.32 9.12 2.45
CA GLU A 109 -14.95 10.18 1.52
C GLU A 109 -14.29 11.28 2.37
N VAL A 110 -13.03 11.04 2.75
CA VAL A 110 -12.14 12.13 3.09
C VAL A 110 -11.80 12.75 1.75
N ALA A 111 -12.62 13.73 1.33
CA ALA A 111 -12.18 14.76 0.41
C ALA A 111 -11.08 15.54 1.14
N GLY A 112 -9.87 14.99 1.06
CA GLY A 112 -8.65 15.66 1.42
C GLY A 112 -7.98 16.00 0.11
N ASP A 113 -7.68 17.28 -0.08
CA ASP A 113 -6.68 17.72 -1.03
C ASP A 113 -5.37 16.98 -0.70
N MET A 114 -5.04 15.95 -1.48
CA MET A 114 -3.81 15.17 -1.31
C MET A 114 -2.91 15.40 -2.52
N ASP A 115 -1.65 15.77 -2.27
CA ASP A 115 -0.63 16.01 -3.29
C ASP A 115 -0.06 14.67 -3.83
N SER A 116 -0.90 13.85 -4.45
CA SER A 116 -0.50 12.55 -5.02
C SER A 116 -0.04 12.69 -6.47
N ARG A 117 1.08 12.04 -6.81
CA ARG A 117 1.73 12.12 -8.13
C ARG A 117 1.88 10.75 -8.76
N ILE A 118 1.94 10.72 -10.10
CA ILE A 118 2.47 9.55 -10.83
C ILE A 118 3.89 9.88 -11.26
N ARG A 119 4.87 9.10 -10.80
CA ARG A 119 6.27 9.35 -11.10
C ARG A 119 7.04 8.09 -11.43
N ILE A 120 7.93 8.18 -12.40
CA ILE A 120 8.98 7.18 -12.61
C ILE A 120 10.30 7.76 -12.15
N ASP A 121 10.99 7.05 -11.26
CA ASP A 121 12.35 7.37 -10.83
C ASP A 121 13.32 6.51 -11.64
N LEU A 122 14.03 7.16 -12.56
CA LEU A 122 15.02 6.55 -13.45
C LEU A 122 16.43 6.84 -12.92
N VAL A 123 17.06 5.82 -12.33
CA VAL A 123 18.36 5.94 -11.66
C VAL A 123 19.46 5.28 -12.46
N ASP A 124 20.53 6.02 -12.71
CA ASP A 124 21.74 5.54 -13.36
C ASP A 124 22.54 4.62 -12.42
N THR A 125 22.93 3.46 -12.94
CA THR A 125 23.71 2.43 -12.24
C THR A 125 24.94 2.03 -13.05
N SER A 126 25.37 2.86 -14.00
CA SER A 126 26.56 2.66 -14.80
C SER A 126 27.85 2.66 -13.96
N LEU A 127 28.98 2.34 -14.60
CA LEU A 127 30.26 2.24 -13.91
C LEU A 127 30.72 3.58 -13.33
N SER A 128 30.45 4.70 -13.98
CA SER A 128 30.87 6.02 -13.51
C SER A 128 30.17 6.43 -12.20
N MET A 129 28.96 5.92 -11.98
CA MET A 129 28.21 6.06 -10.72
C MET A 129 28.87 5.30 -9.55
N SER A 130 29.75 4.34 -9.83
CA SER A 130 30.52 3.60 -8.82
C SER A 130 31.75 4.37 -8.30
N TRP A 131 32.09 5.50 -8.89
CA TRP A 131 33.27 6.29 -8.52
C TRP A 131 33.01 7.21 -7.33
N GLU A 132 34.08 7.71 -6.73
CA GLU A 132 34.01 8.58 -5.56
C GLU A 132 33.22 9.86 -5.87
N PHE A 133 32.27 10.17 -5.00
CA PHE A 133 31.73 11.51 -4.88
C PHE A 133 32.69 12.35 -4.04
N ALA A 134 33.21 13.43 -4.64
CA ALA A 134 34.43 14.06 -4.17
C ALA A 134 34.37 14.48 -2.69
N GLY A 135 35.26 13.92 -1.87
CA GLY A 135 35.40 14.32 -0.46
C GLY A 135 34.48 13.61 0.53
N THR A 136 33.63 12.68 0.08
CA THR A 136 32.76 11.89 0.99
C THR A 136 33.29 10.49 1.27
N GLY A 137 34.20 9.97 0.43
CA GLY A 137 34.65 8.58 0.51
C GLY A 137 33.58 7.56 0.13
N LYS A 138 32.41 8.01 -0.35
CA LYS A 138 31.30 7.19 -0.85
C LYS A 138 31.21 7.28 -2.37
N SER A 139 30.54 6.34 -3.02
CA SER A 139 30.26 6.44 -4.45
C SER A 139 29.19 7.48 -4.77
N ARG A 140 29.14 7.97 -6.02
CA ARG A 140 28.06 8.84 -6.52
C ARG A 140 26.69 8.20 -6.33
N ALA A 141 26.55 6.92 -6.72
CA ALA A 141 25.32 6.15 -6.54
C ALA A 141 24.88 6.05 -5.08
N GLN A 142 25.83 5.87 -4.14
CA GLN A 142 25.50 5.80 -2.72
C GLN A 142 24.97 7.13 -2.20
N VAL A 143 25.65 8.24 -2.51
CA VAL A 143 25.20 9.57 -2.08
C VAL A 143 23.84 9.92 -2.70
N ALA A 144 23.65 9.61 -3.98
CA ALA A 144 22.36 9.76 -4.66
C ALA A 144 21.25 8.98 -3.96
N ARG A 145 21.55 7.73 -3.58
CA ARG A 145 20.58 6.84 -2.96
C ARG A 145 20.19 7.29 -1.56
N GLU A 146 21.16 7.68 -0.74
CA GLU A 146 20.92 8.18 0.61
C GLU A 146 20.01 9.43 0.56
N ALA A 147 20.26 10.36 -0.35
CA ALA A 147 19.40 11.53 -0.54
C ALA A 147 18.02 11.17 -1.10
N HIS A 148 17.92 10.18 -2.00
CA HIS A 148 16.63 9.71 -2.48
C HIS A 148 15.80 9.11 -1.33
N LEU A 149 16.42 8.34 -0.43
CA LEU A 149 15.72 7.78 0.73
C LEU A 149 15.19 8.86 1.67
N GLU A 150 15.98 9.91 1.93
CA GLU A 150 15.52 11.08 2.69
C GLU A 150 14.32 11.77 2.02
N PHE A 151 14.36 11.89 0.69
CA PHE A 151 13.22 12.38 -0.08
C PHE A 151 11.97 11.50 0.05
N LEU A 152 12.10 10.18 0.11
CA LEU A 152 10.95 9.30 0.35
C LEU A 152 10.38 9.46 1.75
N GLU A 153 11.22 9.71 2.75
CA GLU A 153 10.74 10.02 4.11
C GLU A 153 9.89 11.30 4.13
N MET A 154 10.30 12.34 3.39
CA MET A 154 9.51 13.58 3.24
C MET A 154 8.15 13.36 2.56
N ARG A 155 7.96 12.24 1.85
CA ARG A 155 6.76 11.97 1.04
C ARG A 155 5.92 10.77 1.50
N ARG A 156 6.28 10.12 2.61
CA ARG A 156 5.64 8.89 3.14
C ARG A 156 4.12 8.95 3.38
N ASP A 157 3.51 10.13 3.42
CA ASP A 157 2.06 10.28 3.62
C ASP A 157 1.34 10.92 2.41
N LYS A 158 2.05 11.13 1.28
CA LYS A 158 1.51 11.80 0.09
C LYS A 158 0.85 10.84 -0.92
N ASN A 159 0.90 9.52 -0.67
CA ASN A 159 0.29 8.46 -1.49
C ASN A 159 0.68 8.57 -2.97
N ASP A 160 1.98 8.67 -3.27
CA ASP A 160 2.43 8.73 -4.64
C ASP A 160 2.37 7.37 -5.32
N ARG A 161 2.05 7.37 -6.62
CA ARG A 161 2.23 6.21 -7.50
C ARG A 161 3.60 6.30 -8.12
N VAL A 162 4.54 5.54 -7.58
CA VAL A 162 5.94 5.58 -7.99
C VAL A 162 6.39 4.25 -8.58
N ALA A 163 7.24 4.30 -9.61
CA ALA A 163 7.94 3.13 -10.11
C ALA A 163 9.43 3.39 -10.20
N LEU A 164 10.24 2.41 -9.79
CA LEU A 164 11.71 2.50 -9.82
C LEU A 164 12.26 1.80 -11.05
N TRP A 165 13.02 2.56 -11.84
CA TRP A 165 13.78 2.06 -12.97
C TRP A 165 15.26 2.28 -12.73
N LEU A 166 16.06 1.25 -13.02
CA LEU A 166 17.51 1.34 -13.04
C LEU A 166 17.96 1.25 -14.48
N PHE A 167 19.03 1.95 -14.84
CA PHE A 167 19.61 1.79 -16.17
C PHE A 167 21.13 1.84 -16.14
N SER A 168 21.72 1.17 -17.13
CA SER A 168 23.12 1.25 -17.53
C SER A 168 23.15 1.07 -19.04
N SER A 169 23.59 -0.06 -19.59
CA SER A 169 23.43 -0.38 -21.02
C SER A 169 21.98 -0.77 -21.35
N PHE A 170 21.29 -1.40 -20.41
CA PHE A 170 19.89 -1.79 -20.53
C PHE A 170 19.07 -1.22 -19.36
N PRO A 171 17.77 -0.94 -19.58
CA PRO A 171 16.88 -0.54 -18.52
C PRO A 171 16.26 -1.76 -17.81
N TYR A 172 16.13 -1.63 -16.49
CA TYR A 172 15.56 -2.63 -15.61
C TYR A 172 14.47 -1.99 -14.75
N MET A 173 13.24 -2.46 -14.92
CA MET A 173 12.15 -2.13 -14.01
C MET A 173 12.33 -2.96 -12.73
N VAL A 174 12.49 -2.28 -11.59
CA VAL A 174 12.59 -2.97 -10.30
C VAL A 174 11.20 -3.39 -9.83
N ASP A 175 10.24 -2.48 -9.94
CA ASP A 175 8.83 -2.76 -9.73
C ASP A 175 7.94 -1.87 -10.61
N ASP A 176 6.68 -2.26 -10.76
CA ASP A 176 5.61 -1.48 -11.39
C ASP A 176 5.20 -0.28 -10.50
N PHE A 177 4.17 0.48 -10.89
CA PHE A 177 3.64 1.57 -10.07
C PHE A 177 3.06 1.07 -8.74
N VAL A 178 3.73 1.44 -7.65
CA VAL A 178 3.36 1.12 -6.27
C VAL A 178 2.89 2.39 -5.55
N ILE A 179 1.88 2.25 -4.68
CA ILE A 179 1.39 3.31 -3.77
C ILE A 179 1.94 3.13 -2.36
N ASP A 180 2.34 1.91 -2.00
CA ASP A 180 2.87 1.57 -0.69
C ASP A 180 4.28 2.15 -0.51
N ASP A 181 4.37 3.25 0.24
CA ASP A 181 5.61 3.98 0.51
C ASP A 181 6.66 3.11 1.23
N GLU A 182 6.24 2.16 2.08
CA GLU A 182 7.17 1.26 2.77
C GLU A 182 7.78 0.26 1.80
N LEU A 183 6.95 -0.34 0.94
CA LEU A 183 7.43 -1.25 -0.10
C LEU A 183 8.40 -0.54 -1.04
N TYR A 184 8.05 0.66 -1.52
CA TYR A 184 8.89 1.44 -2.40
C TYR A 184 10.22 1.84 -1.73
N PHE A 185 10.17 2.25 -0.46
CA PHE A 185 11.38 2.55 0.33
C PHE A 185 12.34 1.36 0.39
N PHE A 186 11.84 0.15 0.67
CA PHE A 186 12.68 -1.05 0.69
C PHE A 186 13.26 -1.41 -0.67
N GLN A 187 12.50 -1.20 -1.76
CA GLN A 187 13.01 -1.41 -3.12
C GLN A 187 14.15 -0.45 -3.46
N VAL A 188 13.99 0.82 -3.10
CA VAL A 188 15.04 1.83 -3.28
C VAL A 188 16.25 1.49 -2.42
N MET A 189 16.07 1.07 -1.17
CA MET A 189 17.15 0.60 -0.27
C MET A 189 17.92 -0.59 -0.85
N ASP A 190 17.23 -1.60 -1.38
CA ASP A 190 17.85 -2.86 -1.82
C ASP A 190 18.43 -2.83 -3.23
N ALA A 191 17.99 -1.89 -4.06
CA ALA A 191 18.46 -1.76 -5.43
C ALA A 191 20.00 -1.59 -5.52
N PRO A 192 20.64 -2.21 -6.52
CA PRO A 192 22.08 -2.09 -6.72
C PRO A 192 22.48 -0.66 -7.06
N TYR A 193 23.69 -0.30 -6.63
CA TYR A 193 24.31 1.00 -6.92
C TYR A 193 25.06 0.98 -8.25
N ALA A 194 25.58 -0.18 -8.64
CA ALA A 194 26.28 -0.37 -9.89
C ALA A 194 25.91 -1.71 -10.54
N ILE A 195 25.54 -1.67 -11.82
CA ILE A 195 25.31 -2.82 -12.68
C ILE A 195 26.36 -2.77 -13.80
N VAL A 196 27.37 -3.63 -13.72
CA VAL A 196 28.57 -3.53 -14.56
C VAL A 196 29.05 -4.89 -15.06
N ARG A 197 29.73 -4.96 -16.19
CA ARG A 197 30.45 -6.18 -16.58
C ARG A 197 31.71 -6.40 -15.75
N ILE A 198 32.43 -5.31 -15.46
CA ILE A 198 33.64 -5.32 -14.64
C ILE A 198 33.58 -4.06 -13.77
N LEU A 199 33.75 -4.23 -12.45
CA LEU A 199 33.91 -3.12 -11.54
C LEU A 199 35.35 -2.62 -11.64
N ALA A 200 35.58 -1.61 -12.47
CA ALA A 200 36.88 -0.98 -12.62
C ALA A 200 37.05 0.19 -11.65
N ALA A 201 38.26 0.33 -11.10
CA ALA A 201 38.61 1.47 -10.27
C ALA A 201 38.55 2.78 -11.07
N GLN A 202 38.29 3.89 -10.37
CA GLN A 202 38.29 5.21 -10.96
C GLN A 202 39.67 5.56 -11.54
N SER A 203 39.71 6.24 -12.68
CA SER A 203 40.97 6.72 -13.24
C SER A 203 41.70 7.65 -12.27
N GLY A 204 42.97 7.36 -11.98
CA GLY A 204 43.77 8.12 -11.02
C GLY A 204 43.69 7.62 -9.57
N THR A 205 42.92 6.57 -9.28
CA THR A 205 42.95 5.87 -7.98
C THR A 205 43.69 4.54 -8.08
N PRO A 206 44.17 3.97 -6.95
CA PRO A 206 44.66 2.59 -6.92
C PRO A 206 43.63 1.60 -7.46
N ILE A 207 44.11 0.52 -8.10
CA ILE A 207 43.26 -0.49 -8.78
C ILE A 207 42.38 -1.26 -7.79
N ASP A 208 42.82 -1.39 -6.55
CA ASP A 208 42.15 -2.05 -5.43
C ASP A 208 41.16 -1.13 -4.69
N ARG A 209 41.10 0.16 -5.05
CA ARG A 209 40.22 1.11 -4.37
C ARG A 209 38.83 1.12 -4.99
N THR A 210 37.87 0.57 -4.26
CA THR A 210 36.42 0.61 -4.56
C THR A 210 35.69 1.53 -3.58
N PHE A 211 34.68 2.24 -4.09
CA PHE A 211 33.85 3.17 -3.30
C PHE A 211 32.40 2.70 -3.13
N VAL A 212 32.03 1.60 -3.80
CA VAL A 212 30.70 0.98 -3.70
C VAL A 212 30.80 -0.21 -2.75
N PRO A 213 29.82 -0.40 -1.85
CA PRO A 213 29.70 -1.62 -1.05
C PRO A 213 29.57 -2.87 -1.93
N GLU A 214 30.24 -3.96 -1.56
CA GLU A 214 30.25 -5.20 -2.36
C GLU A 214 28.85 -5.80 -2.57
N ASP A 215 27.97 -5.67 -1.58
CA ASP A 215 26.58 -6.15 -1.63
C ASP A 215 25.68 -5.33 -2.56
N LYS A 216 26.12 -4.13 -2.97
CA LYS A 216 25.40 -3.21 -3.86
C LYS A 216 25.90 -3.23 -5.30
N VAL A 217 26.75 -4.19 -5.66
CA VAL A 217 27.25 -4.37 -7.03
C VAL A 217 26.62 -5.60 -7.67
N ARG A 218 26.11 -5.45 -8.89
CA ARG A 218 25.68 -6.58 -9.72
C ARG A 218 26.56 -6.69 -10.96
N ILE A 219 27.06 -7.90 -11.22
CA ILE A 219 27.91 -8.18 -12.37
C ILE A 219 27.10 -8.88 -13.46
N ILE A 220 27.01 -8.27 -14.63
CA ILE A 220 26.28 -8.80 -15.81
C ILE A 220 27.14 -8.60 -17.06
N ASP A 221 27.36 -9.67 -17.83
CA ASP A 221 28.30 -9.66 -18.97
C ASP A 221 27.94 -8.66 -20.09
N SER A 222 26.65 -8.35 -20.24
CA SER A 222 26.13 -7.41 -21.24
C SER A 222 26.16 -5.94 -20.80
N GLU A 223 26.64 -5.64 -19.58
CA GLU A 223 26.51 -4.33 -18.95
C GLU A 223 27.81 -3.52 -18.90
N GLY A 224 27.72 -2.26 -18.46
CA GLY A 224 28.88 -1.40 -18.20
C GLY A 224 29.05 -0.20 -19.14
N ASN A 225 28.05 0.15 -19.94
CA ASN A 225 27.94 1.44 -20.63
C ASN A 225 26.73 2.22 -20.07
N THR A 226 26.47 3.41 -20.63
CA THR A 226 25.33 4.26 -20.29
C THR A 226 24.48 4.48 -21.55
N ASN A 227 23.20 4.07 -21.52
CA ASN A 227 22.28 4.23 -22.64
C ASN A 227 20.93 4.80 -22.16
N ILE A 228 20.89 6.12 -22.01
CA ILE A 228 19.68 6.84 -21.60
C ILE A 228 18.57 6.77 -22.64
N ILE A 229 18.89 6.76 -23.94
CA ILE A 229 17.90 6.67 -25.04
C ILE A 229 17.01 5.43 -24.85
N ARG A 230 17.62 4.24 -24.68
CA ARG A 230 16.88 2.99 -24.50
C ARG A 230 16.08 2.99 -23.19
N ALA A 231 16.61 3.62 -22.15
CA ALA A 231 15.91 3.75 -20.89
C ALA A 231 14.64 4.60 -21.03
N LEU A 232 14.75 5.77 -21.65
CA LEU A 232 13.61 6.65 -21.92
C LEU A 232 12.55 5.99 -22.81
N GLN A 233 12.95 5.26 -23.85
CA GLN A 233 12.01 4.51 -24.69
C GLN A 233 11.19 3.48 -23.88
N SER A 234 11.84 2.84 -22.90
CA SER A 234 11.19 1.84 -22.04
C SER A 234 10.26 2.50 -21.02
N VAL A 235 10.66 3.64 -20.46
CA VAL A 235 9.84 4.49 -19.58
C VAL A 235 8.60 5.01 -20.30
N VAL A 236 8.74 5.53 -21.52
CA VAL A 236 7.60 5.97 -22.35
C VAL A 236 6.63 4.81 -22.58
N SER A 237 7.15 3.63 -22.95
CA SER A 237 6.31 2.44 -23.13
C SER A 237 5.61 2.01 -21.84
N HIS A 238 6.23 2.22 -20.68
CA HIS A 238 5.64 1.89 -19.39
C HIS A 238 4.49 2.82 -19.04
N PHE A 239 4.67 4.14 -19.19
CA PHE A 239 3.59 5.10 -19.02
C PHE A 239 2.39 4.80 -19.94
N ASP A 240 2.65 4.40 -21.20
CA ASP A 240 1.58 4.03 -22.14
C ASP A 240 0.76 2.80 -21.65
N ARG A 241 1.39 1.86 -20.94
CA ARG A 241 0.69 0.70 -20.36
C ARG A 241 -0.14 1.09 -19.13
N ASP A 242 0.37 1.98 -18.27
CA ASP A 242 -0.36 2.48 -17.10
C ASP A 242 -1.60 3.32 -17.52
N VAL A 243 -1.51 4.10 -18.59
CA VAL A 243 -2.68 4.81 -19.15
C VAL A 243 -3.77 3.82 -19.58
N ALA A 244 -3.40 2.67 -20.14
CA ALA A 244 -4.36 1.66 -20.58
C ALA A 244 -5.09 0.96 -19.42
N THR A 245 -4.52 0.96 -18.21
CA THR A 245 -5.12 0.37 -17.01
C THR A 245 -5.98 1.38 -16.23
N LEU A 246 -5.68 2.68 -16.32
CA LEU A 246 -6.46 3.76 -15.71
C LEU A 246 -7.73 4.05 -16.55
N SER A 247 -8.90 3.71 -16.00
CA SER A 247 -10.20 3.96 -16.63
C SER A 247 -10.54 5.46 -16.64
N ALA A 248 -10.34 6.15 -17.78
CA ALA A 248 -11.00 7.39 -18.24
C ALA A 248 -11.35 8.54 -17.24
N GLY A 249 -10.71 8.60 -16.07
CA GLY A 249 -10.62 9.79 -15.23
C GLY A 249 -9.41 10.62 -15.62
N GLY A 250 -9.48 11.95 -15.48
CA GLY A 250 -8.54 12.93 -16.04
C GLY A 250 -7.05 12.56 -15.95
N THR A 251 -6.26 12.98 -16.93
CA THR A 251 -4.81 12.72 -17.00
C THR A 251 -4.11 13.30 -15.77
N PRO A 252 -3.66 12.48 -14.81
CA PRO A 252 -2.90 12.97 -13.66
C PRO A 252 -1.58 13.59 -14.13
N SER A 253 -1.03 14.52 -13.35
CA SER A 253 0.33 15.03 -13.58
C SER A 253 1.31 13.86 -13.50
N ARG A 254 2.19 13.75 -14.51
CA ARG A 254 3.20 12.70 -14.59
C ARG A 254 4.57 13.34 -14.59
N ALA A 255 5.44 12.85 -13.73
CA ALA A 255 6.83 13.28 -13.68
C ALA A 255 7.77 12.11 -14.00
N LEU A 256 8.88 12.44 -14.65
CA LEU A 256 10.02 11.53 -14.80
C LEU A 256 11.20 12.14 -14.08
N LEU A 257 11.67 11.52 -13.01
CA LEU A 257 12.88 11.94 -12.32
C LEU A 257 14.07 11.12 -12.82
N ILE A 258 15.10 11.78 -13.32
CA ILE A 258 16.31 11.15 -13.85
C ILE A 258 17.47 11.52 -12.93
N VAL A 259 18.15 10.52 -12.38
CA VAL A 259 19.34 10.70 -11.53
C VAL A 259 20.53 10.08 -12.25
N THR A 260 21.48 10.90 -12.69
CA THR A 260 22.62 10.45 -13.50
C THR A 260 23.83 11.38 -13.31
N ASP A 261 25.02 10.91 -13.64
CA ASP A 261 26.22 11.74 -13.77
C ASP A 261 26.46 12.22 -15.21
N ALA A 262 25.41 12.17 -16.04
CA ALA A 262 25.30 12.56 -17.46
C ALA A 262 26.49 12.18 -18.35
N ASP A 263 27.04 10.99 -18.14
CA ASP A 263 27.90 10.34 -19.13
C ASP A 263 27.05 9.83 -20.31
N VAL A 264 26.56 10.77 -21.13
CA VAL A 264 25.64 10.50 -22.24
C VAL A 264 26.36 10.64 -23.58
N ASP A 265 26.32 9.56 -24.38
CA ASP A 265 26.91 9.53 -25.72
C ASP A 265 26.13 10.41 -26.73
N GLU A 266 24.80 10.44 -26.63
CA GLU A 266 23.89 11.10 -27.59
C GLU A 266 22.68 11.73 -26.88
N ILE A 267 22.29 12.94 -27.30
CA ILE A 267 21.15 13.67 -26.71
C ILE A 267 19.83 13.03 -27.18
N PRO A 268 18.97 12.54 -26.26
CA PRO A 268 17.73 11.83 -26.61
C PRO A 268 16.57 12.80 -26.92
N GLU A 269 16.75 13.71 -27.89
CA GLU A 269 15.74 14.73 -28.24
C GLU A 269 14.39 14.11 -28.62
N VAL A 270 14.41 13.03 -29.40
CA VAL A 270 13.19 12.34 -29.88
C VAL A 270 12.40 11.79 -28.69
N GLU A 271 13.07 11.20 -27.72
CA GLU A 271 12.43 10.63 -26.53
C GLU A 271 11.82 11.72 -25.64
N PHE A 272 12.48 12.86 -25.47
CA PHE A 272 11.90 14.00 -24.74
C PHE A 272 10.66 14.58 -25.44
N VAL A 273 10.67 14.65 -26.77
CA VAL A 273 9.47 15.02 -27.55
C VAL A 273 8.32 14.03 -27.29
N GLU A 274 8.60 12.73 -27.18
CA GLU A 274 7.58 11.72 -26.88
C GLU A 274 7.04 11.82 -25.44
N LEU A 275 7.88 12.21 -24.47
CA LEU A 275 7.44 12.51 -23.09
C LEU A 275 6.51 13.73 -23.06
N ALA A 276 6.90 14.81 -23.75
CA ALA A 276 6.11 16.04 -23.81
C ALA A 276 4.72 15.83 -24.44
N LYS A 277 4.63 15.03 -25.53
CA LYS A 277 3.34 14.64 -26.14
C LYS A 277 2.38 13.96 -25.16
N ARG A 278 2.89 13.35 -24.09
CA ARG A 278 2.13 12.61 -23.07
C ARG A 278 1.92 13.40 -21.79
N ASN A 279 2.30 14.68 -21.79
CA ASN A 279 2.26 15.56 -20.62
C ASN A 279 3.06 14.98 -19.44
N ILE A 280 4.27 14.47 -19.73
CA ILE A 280 5.22 13.99 -18.72
C ILE A 280 6.33 15.03 -18.57
N VAL A 281 6.52 15.53 -17.35
CA VAL A 281 7.53 16.55 -17.03
C VAL A 281 8.84 15.86 -16.60
N PRO A 282 9.96 16.05 -17.32
CA PRO A 282 11.24 15.46 -16.94
C PRO A 282 12.01 16.35 -15.95
N TYR A 283 12.46 15.79 -14.84
CA TYR A 283 13.42 16.41 -13.91
C TYR A 283 14.74 15.67 -13.97
N MET A 284 15.85 16.40 -14.01
CA MET A 284 17.18 15.78 -14.02
C MET A 284 18.04 16.28 -12.87
N ILE A 285 18.53 15.33 -12.09
CA ILE A 285 19.54 15.54 -11.06
C ILE A 285 20.86 15.05 -11.62
N PHE A 286 21.76 15.99 -11.90
CA PHE A 286 23.09 15.73 -12.40
C PHE A 286 24.09 15.67 -11.26
N ILE A 287 24.72 14.52 -11.08
CA ILE A 287 25.70 14.30 -10.00
C ILE A 287 27.09 14.57 -10.54
N ASN A 288 27.56 15.80 -10.35
CA ASN A 288 28.87 16.22 -10.78
C ASN A 288 29.92 15.85 -9.72
N ALA A 289 30.90 15.04 -10.11
CA ALA A 289 32.11 14.96 -9.30
C ALA A 289 33.04 16.07 -9.76
N ASN A 290 33.11 17.16 -9.00
CA ASN A 290 34.10 18.23 -9.10
C ASN A 290 35.39 17.77 -9.82
N GLU A 291 35.44 17.97 -11.15
CA GLU A 291 36.63 17.72 -11.99
C GLU A 291 37.75 18.73 -11.69
N THR A 292 37.60 19.56 -10.65
CA THR A 292 38.56 20.58 -10.22
C THR A 292 39.94 20.01 -9.84
N ARG A 293 40.06 18.68 -9.61
CA ARG A 293 41.38 18.03 -9.47
C ARG A 293 42.00 17.54 -10.77
N LEU A 294 41.23 17.31 -11.83
CA LEU A 294 41.72 16.82 -13.13
C LEU A 294 41.96 17.96 -14.14
N ALA A 295 41.30 19.10 -13.97
CA ALA A 295 41.48 20.29 -14.82
C ALA A 295 42.88 20.90 -14.78
N ARG A 296 43.70 20.62 -13.75
CA ARG A 296 45.09 21.12 -13.69
C ARG A 296 46.09 20.38 -14.57
N ASN A 297 45.76 19.18 -15.07
CA ASN A 297 46.69 18.37 -15.88
C ASN A 297 46.19 18.00 -17.29
N ARG A 298 44.96 18.34 -17.68
CA ARG A 298 44.40 17.96 -18.99
C ARG A 298 44.53 19.07 -20.04
N ARG A 299 45.76 19.38 -20.45
CA ARG A 299 46.02 20.03 -21.76
C ARG A 299 46.09 18.96 -22.86
N GLN A 300 45.00 18.25 -23.13
CA GLN A 300 44.86 17.42 -24.34
C GLN A 300 43.44 16.86 -24.49
N GLY A 301 42.82 17.09 -25.66
CA GLY A 301 41.76 16.23 -26.20
C GLY A 301 40.42 16.91 -26.51
N SER A 302 40.10 17.03 -27.80
CA SER A 302 38.83 17.56 -28.34
C SER A 302 37.56 16.85 -27.83
N ALA A 303 37.65 15.63 -27.29
CA ALA A 303 36.51 14.87 -26.76
C ALA A 303 35.87 15.50 -25.51
N SER A 304 36.66 16.16 -24.66
CA SER A 304 36.15 16.85 -23.46
C SER A 304 35.20 18.01 -23.80
N ASN A 305 35.48 18.74 -24.89
CA ASN A 305 34.61 19.82 -25.35
C ASN A 305 33.26 19.31 -25.90
N LEU A 306 33.23 18.13 -26.52
CA LEU A 306 31.99 17.52 -27.02
C LEU A 306 31.09 17.04 -25.88
N GLN A 307 31.68 16.48 -24.82
CA GLN A 307 30.90 16.02 -23.67
C GLN A 307 30.27 17.19 -22.91
N THR A 308 31.03 18.26 -22.65
CA THR A 308 30.50 19.48 -22.04
C THR A 308 29.44 20.16 -22.92
N SER A 309 29.56 20.10 -24.27
CA SER A 309 28.52 20.62 -25.16
C SER A 309 27.25 19.77 -25.14
N ASN A 310 27.38 18.44 -25.04
CA ASN A 310 26.23 17.54 -24.97
C ASN A 310 25.46 17.70 -23.65
N THR A 311 26.16 17.88 -22.53
CA THR A 311 25.51 18.18 -21.24
C THR A 311 24.74 19.50 -21.30
N GLN A 312 25.30 20.56 -21.91
CA GLN A 312 24.58 21.83 -22.06
C GLN A 312 23.36 21.69 -22.98
N GLY A 313 23.48 20.97 -24.09
CA GLY A 313 22.36 20.68 -24.98
C GLY A 313 21.24 19.91 -24.26
N LEU A 314 21.59 18.94 -23.42
CA LEU A 314 20.63 18.18 -22.62
C LEU A 314 19.86 19.07 -21.63
N ILE A 315 20.55 20.02 -20.99
CA ILE A 315 19.94 20.99 -20.06
C ILE A 315 18.92 21.87 -20.80
N ASP A 316 19.29 22.38 -21.97
CA ASP A 316 18.44 23.27 -22.75
C ASP A 316 17.17 22.52 -23.22
N THR A 317 17.32 21.26 -23.65
CA THR A 317 16.21 20.38 -24.02
C THR A 317 15.25 20.14 -22.86
N ILE A 318 15.74 19.83 -21.65
CA ILE A 318 14.87 19.57 -20.49
C ILE A 318 14.03 20.80 -20.14
N ARG A 319 14.64 21.98 -20.17
CA ARG A 319 13.96 23.25 -19.89
C ARG A 319 12.93 23.61 -20.96
N GLU A 320 13.21 23.29 -22.23
CA GLU A 320 12.25 23.50 -23.33
C GLU A 320 10.95 22.70 -23.11
N PHE A 321 11.04 21.51 -22.51
CA PHE A 321 9.89 20.64 -22.23
C PHE A 321 9.25 20.85 -20.85
N GLY A 322 9.52 21.99 -20.20
CA GLY A 322 8.90 22.38 -18.93
C GLY A 322 9.48 21.69 -17.69
N GLY A 323 10.54 20.92 -17.87
CA GLY A 323 11.32 20.29 -16.81
C GLY A 323 12.32 21.25 -16.15
N ASP A 324 12.94 20.78 -15.06
CA ASP A 324 14.07 21.49 -14.43
C ASP A 324 15.30 20.60 -14.26
N TYR A 325 16.44 21.25 -14.09
CA TYR A 325 17.76 20.65 -14.02
C TYR A 325 18.51 21.13 -12.79
N PHE A 326 19.10 20.17 -12.06
CA PHE A 326 19.84 20.41 -10.83
C PHE A 326 21.27 19.89 -10.96
N ASP A 327 22.25 20.79 -10.91
CA ASP A 327 23.67 20.45 -10.85
C ASP A 327 24.11 20.27 -9.41
N VAL A 328 24.42 19.02 -9.03
CA VAL A 328 24.80 18.66 -7.67
C VAL A 328 26.29 18.40 -7.57
N ASN A 329 26.95 19.24 -6.78
CA ASN A 329 28.39 19.17 -6.51
C ASN A 329 28.72 18.77 -5.06
N ASP A 330 27.70 18.70 -4.19
CA ASP A 330 27.77 18.40 -2.76
C ASP A 330 26.57 17.53 -2.33
N ALA A 331 26.68 16.82 -1.19
CA ALA A 331 25.58 15.99 -0.71
C ALA A 331 24.31 16.81 -0.41
N ASP A 332 24.48 18.02 0.15
CA ASP A 332 23.38 18.93 0.47
C ASP A 332 22.66 19.43 -0.80
N GLY A 333 23.33 19.43 -1.96
CA GLY A 333 22.73 19.83 -3.23
C GLY A 333 21.68 18.85 -3.74
N LEU A 334 21.85 17.55 -3.46
CA LEU A 334 20.85 16.53 -3.78
C LEU A 334 19.57 16.78 -2.97
N VAL A 335 19.68 17.05 -1.67
CA VAL A 335 18.53 17.35 -0.81
C VAL A 335 17.78 18.59 -1.31
N ARG A 336 18.50 19.68 -1.62
CA ARG A 336 17.91 20.90 -2.19
C ARG A 336 17.20 20.65 -3.53
N ALA A 337 17.77 19.80 -4.39
CA ALA A 337 17.16 19.45 -5.67
C ALA A 337 15.83 18.71 -5.45
N TYR A 338 15.82 17.75 -4.54
CA TYR A 338 14.64 17.00 -4.15
C TYR A 338 13.56 17.88 -3.51
N GLU A 339 13.92 18.82 -2.65
CA GLU A 339 13.00 19.82 -2.08
C GLU A 339 12.39 20.71 -3.16
N ALA A 340 13.18 21.20 -4.11
CA ALA A 340 12.68 22.03 -5.21
C ALA A 340 11.70 21.26 -6.12
N ILE A 341 11.95 19.97 -6.38
CA ILE A 341 11.04 19.09 -7.12
C ILE A 341 9.77 18.82 -6.30
N ASP A 342 9.89 18.69 -4.98
CA ASP A 342 8.72 18.58 -4.09
C ASP A 342 7.82 19.81 -4.25
N GLU A 343 8.38 21.02 -4.19
CA GLU A 343 7.62 22.26 -4.32
C GLU A 343 6.98 22.41 -5.72
N ALA A 344 7.75 22.18 -6.79
CA ALA A 344 7.31 22.41 -8.18
C ALA A 344 6.15 21.51 -8.63
N GLU A 345 6.10 20.26 -8.17
CA GLU A 345 5.12 19.26 -8.63
C GLU A 345 3.90 19.15 -7.68
N THR A 346 3.67 20.11 -6.80
CA THR A 346 2.54 20.10 -5.84
C THR A 346 1.22 20.26 -6.59
N VAL A 347 0.67 19.14 -7.06
CA VAL A 347 -0.63 19.05 -7.74
C VAL A 347 -1.66 18.52 -6.77
N GLN A 348 -2.69 19.32 -6.55
CA GLN A 348 -3.85 18.98 -5.73
C GLN A 348 -4.67 17.91 -6.47
N VAL A 349 -4.68 16.67 -5.98
CA VAL A 349 -5.51 15.60 -6.56
C VAL A 349 -6.58 15.19 -5.56
N GLU A 350 -7.84 15.33 -5.95
CA GLU A 350 -8.98 14.74 -5.23
C GLU A 350 -8.96 13.22 -5.45
N LEU A 351 -8.21 12.48 -4.62
CA LEU A 351 -8.30 11.02 -4.58
C LEU A 351 -9.54 10.60 -3.78
N THR A 352 -10.62 10.35 -4.50
CA THR A 352 -11.76 9.61 -3.96
C THR A 352 -11.38 8.14 -3.76
N HIS A 353 -11.65 7.65 -2.55
CA HIS A 353 -11.68 6.24 -2.10
C HIS A 353 -10.48 5.74 -1.28
N ARG A 354 -10.54 6.01 0.05
CA ARG A 354 -9.90 5.18 1.06
C ARG A 354 -10.95 4.25 1.69
N ALA A 355 -10.83 2.95 1.43
CA ALA A 355 -11.62 1.95 2.15
C ALA A 355 -10.94 1.65 3.49
N VAL A 356 -11.35 2.34 4.56
CA VAL A 356 -10.85 2.05 5.91
C VAL A 356 -11.61 0.84 6.45
N LYS A 357 -10.88 -0.19 6.88
CA LYS A 357 -11.44 -1.35 7.56
C LYS A 357 -11.80 -0.96 8.99
N VAL A 358 -13.10 -0.81 9.28
CA VAL A 358 -13.58 -0.55 10.64
C VAL A 358 -14.08 -1.86 11.25
N PRO A 359 -13.42 -2.41 12.28
CA PRO A 359 -13.85 -3.66 12.89
C PRO A 359 -15.19 -3.49 13.61
N ILE A 360 -16.14 -4.40 13.34
CA ILE A 360 -17.51 -4.38 13.89
C ILE A 360 -17.65 -5.35 15.06
N TYR A 361 -16.65 -6.18 15.33
CA TYR A 361 -16.66 -7.19 16.40
C TYR A 361 -17.27 -6.67 17.71
N ALA A 362 -16.88 -5.47 18.15
CA ALA A 362 -17.36 -4.87 19.39
C ALA A 362 -18.87 -4.57 19.38
N ARG A 363 -19.44 -4.23 18.22
CA ARG A 363 -20.87 -3.96 18.06
C ARG A 363 -21.68 -5.25 18.18
N LEU A 364 -21.23 -6.33 17.54
CA LEU A 364 -21.88 -7.65 17.63
C LEU A 364 -21.76 -8.25 19.03
N LEU A 365 -20.62 -8.04 19.70
CA LEU A 365 -20.42 -8.50 21.07
C LEU A 365 -21.39 -7.82 22.04
N LEU A 366 -21.68 -6.52 21.85
CA LEU A 366 -22.67 -5.80 22.65
C LEU A 366 -24.07 -6.40 22.50
N VAL A 367 -24.47 -6.75 21.27
CA VAL A 367 -25.75 -7.44 21.01
C VAL A 367 -25.80 -8.80 21.71
N CYS A 368 -24.73 -9.59 21.62
CA CYS A 368 -24.62 -10.87 22.32
C CYS A 368 -24.76 -10.68 23.83
N MET A 369 -24.05 -9.71 24.42
CA MET A 369 -24.09 -9.43 25.84
C MET A 369 -25.50 -9.01 26.30
N ALA A 370 -26.20 -8.19 25.51
CA ALA A 370 -27.59 -7.81 25.80
C ALA A 370 -28.54 -9.01 25.76
N LEU A 371 -28.40 -9.89 24.76
CA LEU A 371 -29.19 -11.12 24.64
C LEU A 371 -28.93 -12.08 25.81
N LEU A 372 -27.68 -12.23 26.27
CA LEU A 372 -27.34 -13.03 27.44
C LEU A 372 -27.90 -12.44 28.74
N LEU A 373 -27.77 -11.11 28.90
CA LEU A 373 -28.24 -10.40 30.09
C LEU A 373 -29.75 -10.50 30.28
N VAL A 374 -30.52 -10.57 29.18
CA VAL A 374 -31.97 -10.80 29.23
C VAL A 374 -32.31 -12.29 29.24
N GLY A 375 -31.63 -13.09 28.43
CA GLY A 375 -31.93 -14.51 28.22
C GLY A 375 -31.67 -15.38 29.44
N ILE A 376 -30.59 -15.12 30.19
CA ILE A 376 -30.24 -15.92 31.38
C ILE A 376 -31.28 -15.72 32.50
N PRO A 377 -31.60 -14.49 32.96
CA PRO A 377 -32.60 -14.28 33.99
C PRO A 377 -34.00 -14.73 33.55
N ALA A 378 -34.39 -14.45 32.30
CA ALA A 378 -35.67 -14.90 31.78
C ALA A 378 -35.77 -16.44 31.73
N GLY A 379 -34.66 -17.13 31.46
CA GLY A 379 -34.55 -18.58 31.52
C GLY A 379 -34.80 -19.12 32.93
N PHE A 380 -34.14 -18.53 33.93
CA PHE A 380 -34.36 -18.87 35.34
C PHE A 380 -35.80 -18.62 35.79
N VAL A 381 -36.40 -17.47 35.43
CA VAL A 381 -37.80 -17.18 35.76
C VAL A 381 -38.74 -18.16 35.06
N ALA A 382 -38.47 -18.50 33.79
CA ALA A 382 -39.28 -19.45 33.06
C ALA A 382 -39.19 -20.87 33.64
N GLU A 383 -38.01 -21.28 34.13
CA GLU A 383 -37.82 -22.55 34.86
C GLU A 383 -38.40 -22.52 36.27
N LEU A 384 -38.41 -21.38 36.96
CA LEU A 384 -39.02 -21.28 38.29
C LEU A 384 -40.56 -21.28 38.23
N MET A 385 -41.14 -20.59 37.24
CA MET A 385 -42.60 -20.44 37.09
C MET A 385 -43.25 -21.61 36.34
N TRP A 386 -42.53 -22.20 35.38
CA TRP A 386 -43.03 -23.28 34.51
C TRP A 386 -42.08 -24.47 34.40
N GLY A 387 -41.03 -24.55 35.21
CA GLY A 387 -40.26 -25.78 35.37
C GLY A 387 -41.13 -26.83 36.02
N THR A 388 -41.01 -28.06 35.54
CA THR A 388 -41.63 -29.21 36.19
C THR A 388 -40.86 -29.48 37.48
N HIS A 389 -41.25 -28.81 38.56
CA HIS A 389 -40.97 -29.32 39.89
C HIS A 389 -41.78 -30.61 40.08
N PRO A 390 -41.23 -31.60 40.82
CA PRO A 390 -41.89 -32.89 41.03
C PRO A 390 -43.33 -32.76 41.54
#